data_AF-A0AAD6BF33-F1
#
_entry.id   AF-A0AAD6BF33-F1
#
_cell.length_a   1.000
_cell.length_b   1.000
_cell.length_c   1.000
_cell.angle_alpha   90.00
_cell.angle_beta   90.00
_cell.angle_gamma   90.00
#
_symmetry.space_group_name_H-M   'P 1'
#
loop_
_entity.id
_entity.type
_entity.pdbx_description
1 polymer ?
#
loop_
_entity_poly.entity_id
_entity_poly.type
_entity_poly.pdbx_seq_one_letter_code
_entity_poly.pdbx_strand_id
1 'polypeptide(L)'
;SVLFSHLSSTADDKSPSVEIALKVFTYHGRLGAHLQQKCPEGRAYLLSLENVAAWIAEESFLTLCRDVLLVGFGDEAFKGLILHLCSLTLLSEAGYLCIPAVLLILKEKIIELLARRLRKEPEEGRQLCQSAIPGLSNFLQVAQTWDKPPLSGVFSTLFAVIIVEKIHLLQKVTLPEEVATPESVEDMPPLSSVLLSVILKLPSLTRSFLAEVSSSFESEAVFSSLSELAAVLHILSIVRHTGQCKASLKTAASSVQQQLHSHAVTSTDIQRVIYESSVKTLNEILDL
;
A
#
# COMPACT_ATOMS: atom_id res chain seq x y z
N SER A 1 15.17 -18.15 24.70
CA SER A 1 15.74 -16.95 24.05
C SER A 1 15.65 -15.76 24.99
N VAL A 2 16.64 -14.86 24.91
CA VAL A 2 16.95 -13.76 25.85
C VAL A 2 15.75 -12.84 26.22
N LEU A 3 14.68 -12.81 25.41
CA LEU A 3 13.43 -12.06 25.66
C LEU A 3 12.62 -12.51 26.89
N PHE A 4 12.60 -13.80 27.25
CA PHE A 4 11.74 -14.30 28.34
C PHE A 4 12.37 -14.07 29.73
N SER A 5 13.71 -14.05 29.80
CA SER A 5 14.47 -13.78 31.04
C SER A 5 14.48 -12.31 31.43
N HIS A 6 14.28 -11.38 30.48
CA HIS A 6 14.16 -9.94 30.78
C HIS A 6 12.77 -9.51 31.28
N LEU A 7 11.72 -10.27 30.97
CA LEU A 7 10.35 -9.96 31.41
C LEU A 7 10.03 -10.43 32.84
N SER A 8 10.87 -11.29 33.43
CA SER A 8 10.58 -11.98 34.70
C SER A 8 11.39 -11.48 35.91
N SER A 9 12.35 -10.57 35.71
CA SER A 9 13.22 -10.06 36.78
C SER A 9 12.92 -8.61 37.09
N THR A 10 12.33 -8.42 38.27
CA THR A 10 12.29 -7.18 39.09
C THR A 10 11.62 -5.95 38.48
N ALA A 11 10.41 -5.73 38.99
CA ALA A 11 9.75 -4.44 39.20
C ALA A 11 10.73 -3.26 39.32
N ASP A 12 10.67 -2.33 38.38
CA ASP A 12 9.94 -1.06 38.55
C ASP A 12 9.63 -0.46 37.18
N ASP A 13 8.63 0.41 37.15
CA ASP A 13 8.01 1.06 35.98
C ASP A 13 7.16 0.18 35.05
N LYS A 14 5.88 0.13 35.45
CA LYS A 14 4.74 -0.33 34.69
C LYS A 14 4.33 0.75 33.69
N SER A 15 4.25 0.42 32.40
CA SER A 15 3.16 0.97 31.59
C SER A 15 2.52 -0.10 30.69
N PRO A 16 1.18 -0.24 30.74
CA PRO A 16 0.45 -1.20 29.92
C PRO A 16 0.51 -0.75 28.45
N SER A 17 0.76 -1.69 27.53
CA SER A 17 0.96 -1.43 26.08
C SER A 17 -0.26 -0.78 25.46
N VAL A 18 -0.19 -0.05 24.34
CA VAL A 18 -1.17 0.97 23.96
C VAL A 18 -2.62 0.46 23.76
N GLU A 19 -2.73 -0.85 23.81
CA GLU A 19 -3.86 -1.70 23.67
C GLU A 19 -5.05 -1.56 24.52
N ILE A 20 -4.89 -2.14 25.66
CA ILE A 20 -5.90 -2.26 26.66
C ILE A 20 -6.57 -0.86 26.95
N ALA A 21 -6.01 0.29 26.54
CA ALA A 21 -6.51 1.68 26.65
C ALA A 21 -7.62 1.84 25.71
N LEU A 22 -7.43 1.52 24.44
CA LEU A 22 -8.38 1.87 23.40
C LEU A 22 -9.61 1.00 23.46
N LYS A 23 -9.41 -0.26 23.82
CA LYS A 23 -10.48 -1.18 24.18
C LYS A 23 -11.21 -0.69 25.45
N VAL A 24 -10.50 -0.27 26.50
CA VAL A 24 -11.11 0.38 27.68
C VAL A 24 -11.80 1.70 27.32
N PHE A 25 -11.25 2.48 26.39
CA PHE A 25 -11.75 3.78 25.92
C PHE A 25 -13.06 3.61 25.16
N THR A 26 -13.16 2.58 24.31
CA THR A 26 -14.36 2.27 23.52
C THR A 26 -15.50 1.70 24.38
N TYR A 27 -15.18 0.87 25.39
CA TYR A 27 -16.16 0.40 26.38
C TYR A 27 -16.60 1.53 27.35
N HIS A 28 -15.69 2.42 27.75
CA HIS A 28 -15.97 3.58 28.61
C HIS A 28 -16.75 4.69 27.89
N GLY A 29 -16.50 4.91 26.59
CA GLY A 29 -17.28 5.82 25.75
C GLY A 29 -18.72 5.35 25.54
N ARG A 30 -18.93 4.05 25.31
CA ARG A 30 -20.27 3.43 25.21
C ARG A 30 -21.04 3.43 26.54
N LEU A 31 -20.36 3.23 27.67
CA LEU A 31 -20.97 3.31 29.01
C LEU A 31 -21.29 4.76 29.41
N GLY A 32 -20.44 5.73 29.05
CA GLY A 32 -20.66 7.17 29.25
C GLY A 32 -21.89 7.69 28.51
N ALA A 33 -22.04 7.32 27.22
CA ALA A 33 -23.24 7.64 26.44
C ALA A 33 -24.54 7.07 27.05
N HIS A 34 -24.47 5.88 27.66
CA HIS A 34 -25.60 5.23 28.31
C HIS A 34 -25.98 5.86 29.67
N LEU A 35 -25.02 6.42 30.42
CA LEU A 35 -25.24 7.11 31.70
C LEU A 35 -25.67 8.58 31.53
N GLN A 36 -25.25 9.24 30.43
CA GLN A 36 -25.64 10.62 30.06
C GLN A 36 -27.14 10.79 29.84
N GLN A 37 -27.83 9.75 29.37
CA GLN A 37 -29.29 9.72 29.26
C GLN A 37 -30.00 9.52 30.61
N LYS A 38 -29.29 9.08 31.67
CA LYS A 38 -29.85 8.69 32.97
C LYS A 38 -29.48 9.61 34.16
N CYS A 39 -28.34 10.28 34.17
CA CYS A 39 -27.90 11.17 35.26
C CYS A 39 -27.26 12.50 34.75
N PRO A 40 -27.96 13.65 34.90
CA PRO A 40 -27.61 14.91 34.21
C PRO A 40 -26.53 15.79 34.87
N GLU A 41 -26.01 15.42 36.05
CA GLU A 41 -25.11 16.26 36.87
C GLU A 41 -23.62 16.21 36.42
N GLY A 42 -23.19 15.21 35.63
CA GLY A 42 -21.79 15.01 35.20
C GLY A 42 -21.37 15.68 33.88
N ARG A 43 -22.14 16.67 33.41
CA ARG A 43 -22.11 17.14 32.01
C ARG A 43 -20.82 17.82 31.54
N ALA A 44 -20.07 18.45 32.45
CA ALA A 44 -18.86 19.23 32.11
C ALA A 44 -17.64 18.35 31.77
N TYR A 45 -17.58 17.12 32.30
CA TYR A 45 -16.46 16.19 32.13
C TYR A 45 -16.49 15.44 30.78
N LEU A 46 -17.67 15.31 30.16
CA LEU A 46 -17.85 14.54 28.91
C LEU A 46 -17.55 15.37 27.66
N LEU A 47 -17.69 16.70 27.73
CA LEU A 47 -17.34 17.62 26.64
C LEU A 47 -15.83 17.68 26.36
N SER A 48 -14.98 17.41 27.36
CA SER A 48 -13.52 17.44 27.18
C SER A 48 -13.00 16.21 26.43
N LEU A 49 -13.70 15.09 26.47
CA LEU A 49 -13.35 13.83 25.81
C LEU A 49 -13.65 13.87 24.30
N GLU A 50 -14.73 14.55 23.93
CA GLU A 50 -15.11 14.81 22.54
C GLU A 50 -14.08 15.72 21.84
N ASN A 51 -13.48 16.67 22.58
CA ASN A 51 -12.41 17.55 22.08
C ASN A 51 -11.08 16.82 21.84
N VAL A 52 -10.78 15.74 22.57
CA VAL A 52 -9.57 14.93 22.36
C VAL A 52 -9.74 13.94 21.20
N ALA A 53 -10.94 13.37 21.04
CA ALA A 53 -11.29 12.56 19.87
C ALA A 53 -11.29 13.40 18.56
N ALA A 54 -11.65 14.68 18.65
CA ALA A 54 -11.56 15.62 17.54
C ALA A 54 -10.10 15.91 17.12
N TRP A 55 -9.16 16.00 18.08
CA TRP A 55 -7.72 16.18 17.79
C TRP A 55 -7.09 14.93 17.15
N ILE A 56 -7.49 13.73 17.55
CA ILE A 56 -7.02 12.46 16.98
C ILE A 56 -7.62 12.20 15.58
N ALA A 57 -8.82 12.71 15.31
CA ALA A 57 -9.44 12.66 13.99
C ALA A 57 -8.74 13.53 12.94
N GLU A 58 -7.81 14.42 13.34
CA GLU A 58 -6.93 15.14 12.42
C GLU A 58 -5.76 14.27 11.90
N GLU A 59 -5.52 13.07 12.46
CA GLU A 59 -4.51 12.13 11.94
C GLU A 59 -5.09 10.97 11.11
N SER A 60 -4.48 10.78 9.94
CA SER A 60 -4.87 9.89 8.84
C SER A 60 -4.96 8.38 9.14
N PHE A 61 -4.42 7.92 10.28
CA PHE A 61 -4.36 6.50 10.67
C PHE A 61 -5.75 5.87 10.85
N LEU A 62 -6.62 6.51 11.64
CA LEU A 62 -7.95 5.97 11.92
C LEU A 62 -8.95 6.23 10.80
N THR A 63 -8.72 7.23 9.93
CA THR A 63 -9.54 7.42 8.73
C THR A 63 -9.36 6.25 7.77
N LEU A 64 -8.12 5.79 7.55
CA LEU A 64 -7.84 4.58 6.77
C LEU A 64 -8.50 3.36 7.40
N CYS A 65 -8.31 3.13 8.71
CA CYS A 65 -8.92 2.00 9.41
C CYS A 65 -10.46 2.06 9.35
N ARG A 66 -11.06 3.23 9.56
CA ARG A 66 -12.51 3.44 9.52
C ARG A 66 -13.06 3.14 8.13
N ASP A 67 -12.47 3.73 7.09
CA ASP A 67 -12.95 3.55 5.74
C ASP A 67 -12.77 2.08 5.32
N VAL A 68 -11.67 1.42 5.69
CA VAL A 68 -11.44 -0.02 5.44
C VAL A 68 -12.39 -0.92 6.23
N LEU A 69 -12.66 -0.62 7.50
CA LEU A 69 -13.63 -1.36 8.34
C LEU A 69 -15.08 -1.17 7.84
N LEU A 70 -15.40 0.00 7.28
CA LEU A 70 -16.71 0.31 6.68
C LEU A 70 -16.85 -0.26 5.27
N VAL A 71 -15.78 -0.24 4.47
CA VAL A 71 -15.73 -0.67 3.07
C VAL A 71 -15.64 -2.20 2.98
N GLY A 72 -14.96 -2.88 3.91
CA GLY A 72 -14.96 -4.33 3.91
C GLY A 72 -14.54 -4.94 5.23
N PHE A 73 -15.44 -5.68 5.88
CA PHE A 73 -15.22 -7.10 6.19
C PHE A 73 -16.36 -7.72 7.01
N GLY A 74 -16.69 -8.97 6.70
CA GLY A 74 -17.30 -9.91 7.65
C GLY A 74 -16.28 -10.82 8.33
N ASP A 75 -14.97 -10.56 8.16
CA ASP A 75 -13.88 -11.33 8.78
C ASP A 75 -13.61 -10.80 10.20
N GLU A 76 -14.20 -11.48 11.18
CA GLU A 76 -14.11 -11.13 12.59
C GLU A 76 -12.69 -11.29 13.16
N ALA A 77 -11.83 -12.11 12.56
CA ALA A 77 -10.43 -12.24 12.99
C ALA A 77 -9.61 -11.01 12.59
N PHE A 78 -9.83 -10.48 11.39
CA PHE A 78 -9.18 -9.25 10.95
C PHE A 78 -9.65 -8.03 11.75
N LYS A 79 -10.97 -7.89 11.98
CA LYS A 79 -11.51 -6.85 12.86
C LYS A 79 -10.94 -6.96 14.27
N GLY A 80 -10.85 -8.19 14.79
CA GLY A 80 -10.24 -8.48 16.07
C GLY A 80 -8.77 -8.05 16.12
N LEU A 81 -8.00 -8.27 15.04
CA LEU A 81 -6.61 -7.85 14.91
C LEU A 81 -6.45 -6.32 14.81
N ILE A 82 -7.29 -5.63 14.04
CA ILE A 82 -7.24 -4.15 13.95
C ILE A 82 -7.71 -3.52 15.24
N LEU A 83 -8.80 -4.01 15.83
CA LEU A 83 -9.17 -3.60 17.17
C LEU A 83 -8.13 -4.02 18.19
N HIS A 84 -7.31 -5.04 17.92
CA HIS A 84 -6.15 -5.34 18.73
C HIS A 84 -5.10 -4.26 18.51
N LEU A 85 -4.43 -4.22 17.38
CA LEU A 85 -3.40 -3.24 17.03
C LEU A 85 -3.74 -1.75 17.23
N CYS A 86 -4.92 -1.30 16.83
CA CYS A 86 -5.41 0.05 17.11
C CYS A 86 -5.43 0.22 18.58
N SER A 87 -6.09 -0.74 19.26
CA SER A 87 -5.89 -0.84 20.67
C SER A 87 -4.38 -0.66 20.92
N LEU A 88 -3.42 -1.51 20.51
CA LEU A 88 -1.98 -1.52 20.85
C LEU A 88 -1.27 -0.20 20.62
N THR A 89 -1.97 0.80 20.03
CA THR A 89 -1.63 2.22 19.84
C THR A 89 -2.28 3.30 20.78
N LEU A 90 -3.19 3.06 21.79
CA LEU A 90 -3.66 4.08 22.82
C LEU A 90 -3.29 4.10 24.40
N LEU A 91 -2.62 3.15 25.07
CA LEU A 91 -2.01 3.06 26.46
C LEU A 91 -0.47 3.07 26.66
N SER A 92 0.40 2.49 25.82
CA SER A 92 1.84 2.48 25.98
C SER A 92 2.32 3.85 25.64
N GLU A 93 3.19 4.33 26.50
CA GLU A 93 3.81 5.63 26.36
C GLU A 93 4.64 5.74 25.07
N ALA A 94 4.93 4.62 24.40
CA ALA A 94 5.75 4.54 23.21
C ALA A 94 5.08 3.94 21.98
N GLY A 95 3.81 3.51 22.01
CA GLY A 95 3.31 2.77 20.83
C GLY A 95 2.77 3.64 19.69
N TYR A 96 3.12 4.93 19.67
CA TYR A 96 3.31 5.57 18.37
C TYR A 96 4.42 4.85 17.55
N LEU A 97 5.39 4.19 18.20
CA LEU A 97 6.43 3.39 17.55
C LEU A 97 5.88 2.14 16.85
N CYS A 98 4.69 1.64 17.23
CA CYS A 98 4.06 0.52 16.52
C CYS A 98 3.14 0.99 15.38
N ILE A 99 2.81 2.29 15.29
CA ILE A 99 1.97 2.84 14.20
C ILE A 99 2.51 2.44 12.81
N PRO A 100 3.80 2.55 12.49
CA PRO A 100 4.31 2.11 11.19
C PRO A 100 4.09 0.62 10.94
N ALA A 101 4.32 -0.25 11.93
CA ALA A 101 4.11 -1.69 11.80
C ALA A 101 2.63 -2.05 11.61
N VAL A 102 1.73 -1.40 12.35
CA VAL A 102 0.28 -1.59 12.20
C VAL A 102 -0.20 -1.12 10.84
N LEU A 103 0.32 0.01 10.38
CA LEU A 103 0.02 0.56 9.07
C LEU A 103 0.49 -0.35 7.93
N LEU A 104 1.66 -0.99 8.08
CA LEU A 104 2.13 -2.00 7.13
C LEU A 104 1.21 -3.23 7.07
N ILE A 105 0.81 -3.77 8.22
CA ILE A 105 -0.11 -4.92 8.31
C ILE A 105 -1.47 -4.58 7.68
N LEU A 106 -2.00 -3.39 7.99
CA LEU A 106 -3.25 -2.89 7.42
C LEU A 106 -3.17 -2.82 5.91
N LYS A 107 -2.10 -2.20 5.38
CA LYS A 107 -1.85 -2.10 3.94
C LYS A 107 -1.86 -3.48 3.27
N GLU A 108 -1.09 -4.44 3.78
CA GLU A 108 -1.02 -5.79 3.21
C GLU A 108 -2.41 -6.43 3.15
N LYS A 109 -3.20 -6.29 4.22
CA LYS A 109 -4.52 -6.89 4.29
C LYS A 109 -5.56 -6.18 3.41
N ILE A 110 -5.46 -4.86 3.27
CA ILE A 110 -6.28 -4.07 2.34
C ILE A 110 -5.99 -4.50 0.90
N ILE A 111 -4.72 -4.67 0.52
CA ILE A 111 -4.37 -5.10 -0.83
C ILE A 111 -4.90 -6.52 -1.09
N GLU A 112 -4.69 -7.44 -0.14
CA GLU A 112 -5.20 -8.81 -0.22
C GLU A 112 -6.74 -8.84 -0.39
N LEU A 113 -7.43 -7.97 0.33
CA LEU A 113 -8.87 -7.77 0.24
C LEU A 113 -9.34 -7.32 -1.14
N LEU A 114 -8.75 -6.23 -1.62
CA LEU A 114 -9.12 -5.63 -2.90
C LEU A 114 -8.91 -6.67 -4.01
N ALA A 115 -7.76 -7.37 -3.98
CA ALA A 115 -7.48 -8.47 -4.91
C ALA A 115 -8.51 -9.60 -4.81
N ARG A 116 -8.86 -10.04 -3.59
CA ARG A 116 -9.86 -11.10 -3.37
C ARG A 116 -11.25 -10.70 -3.86
N ARG A 117 -11.69 -9.46 -3.61
CA ARG A 117 -13.00 -8.95 -4.02
C ARG A 117 -13.07 -8.77 -5.52
N LEU A 118 -12.06 -8.17 -6.15
CA LEU A 118 -11.95 -8.09 -7.60
C LEU A 118 -12.04 -9.47 -8.28
N ARG A 119 -11.48 -10.51 -7.64
CA ARG A 119 -11.55 -11.88 -8.15
C ARG A 119 -12.92 -12.54 -7.97
N LYS A 120 -13.61 -12.32 -6.83
CA LYS A 120 -14.89 -12.98 -6.52
C LYS A 120 -16.09 -12.25 -7.12
N GLU A 121 -16.10 -10.93 -7.00
CA GLU A 121 -17.20 -10.04 -7.35
C GLU A 121 -16.62 -8.79 -8.05
N PRO A 122 -16.31 -8.87 -9.36
CA PRO A 122 -15.53 -7.84 -10.05
C PRO A 122 -16.14 -6.43 -10.00
N GLU A 123 -17.46 -6.30 -10.14
CA GLU A 123 -18.15 -5.00 -10.12
C GLU A 123 -18.09 -4.35 -8.74
N GLU A 124 -18.45 -5.08 -7.69
CA GLU A 124 -18.32 -4.61 -6.31
C GLU A 124 -16.86 -4.34 -5.95
N GLY A 125 -15.95 -5.21 -6.38
CA GLY A 125 -14.51 -5.06 -6.20
C GLY A 125 -13.97 -3.78 -6.84
N ARG A 126 -14.46 -3.37 -8.02
CA ARG A 126 -14.09 -2.09 -8.64
C ARG A 126 -14.58 -0.90 -7.83
N GLN A 127 -15.82 -0.92 -7.37
CA GLN A 127 -16.37 0.14 -6.50
C GLN A 127 -15.58 0.25 -5.18
N LEU A 128 -15.20 -0.91 -4.63
CA LEU A 128 -14.35 -1.02 -3.43
C LEU A 128 -12.97 -0.40 -3.64
N CYS A 129 -12.36 -0.67 -4.80
CA CYS A 129 -11.06 -0.10 -5.12
C CYS A 129 -11.16 1.43 -5.26
N GLN A 130 -12.22 1.95 -5.88
CA GLN A 130 -12.46 3.39 -6.00
C GLN A 130 -12.67 4.05 -4.64
N SER A 131 -13.43 3.45 -3.73
CA SER A 131 -13.65 3.99 -2.39
C SER A 131 -12.40 3.93 -1.51
N ALA A 132 -11.46 3.02 -1.80
CA ALA A 132 -10.19 2.90 -1.08
C ALA A 132 -9.15 3.96 -1.47
N ILE A 133 -9.30 4.64 -2.62
CA ILE A 133 -8.32 5.63 -3.14
C ILE A 133 -7.97 6.72 -2.10
N PRO A 134 -8.94 7.42 -1.45
CA PRO A 134 -8.62 8.46 -0.47
C PRO A 134 -7.82 7.93 0.73
N GLY A 135 -8.24 6.76 1.24
CA GLY A 135 -7.54 6.09 2.34
C GLY A 135 -6.11 5.74 1.98
N LEU A 136 -5.90 5.05 0.85
CA LEU A 136 -4.57 4.69 0.35
C LEU A 136 -3.69 5.91 0.08
N SER A 137 -4.27 7.02 -0.39
CA SER A 137 -3.54 8.27 -0.60
C SER A 137 -3.05 8.87 0.70
N ASN A 138 -3.90 8.91 1.73
CA ASN A 138 -3.52 9.40 3.05
C ASN A 138 -2.45 8.49 3.68
N PHE A 139 -2.62 7.17 3.58
CA PHE A 139 -1.61 6.20 4.04
C PHE A 139 -0.25 6.45 3.41
N LEU A 140 -0.19 6.57 2.08
CA LEU A 140 1.08 6.75 1.38
C LEU A 140 1.72 8.09 1.74
N GLN A 141 0.94 9.15 1.92
CA GLN A 141 1.45 10.45 2.38
C GLN A 141 2.06 10.37 3.78
N VAL A 142 1.42 9.65 4.72
CA VAL A 142 1.99 9.40 6.05
C VAL A 142 3.25 8.54 5.95
N ALA A 143 3.23 7.48 5.12
CA ALA A 143 4.38 6.60 4.96
C ALA A 143 5.62 7.37 4.46
N GLN A 144 5.45 8.45 3.70
CA GLN A 144 6.56 9.30 3.27
C GLN A 144 7.30 10.01 4.40
N THR A 145 6.67 10.17 5.56
CA THR A 145 7.33 10.80 6.72
C THR A 145 8.16 9.79 7.52
N TRP A 146 8.09 8.50 7.18
CA TRP A 146 8.87 7.46 7.83
C TRP A 146 10.31 7.44 7.33
N ASP A 147 11.18 6.78 8.10
CA ASP A 147 12.53 6.48 7.66
C ASP A 147 12.55 5.68 6.35
N LYS A 148 13.66 5.76 5.63
CA LYS A 148 13.83 5.14 4.30
C LYS A 148 13.52 3.63 4.27
N PRO A 149 13.92 2.78 5.25
CA PRO A 149 13.69 1.34 5.15
C PRO A 149 12.21 0.92 5.18
N PRO A 150 11.36 1.41 6.13
CA PRO A 150 9.92 1.15 6.08
C PRO A 150 9.25 1.61 4.78
N LEU A 151 9.62 2.79 4.27
CA LEU A 151 9.05 3.34 3.03
C LEU A 151 9.42 2.51 1.79
N SER A 152 10.67 2.04 1.69
CA SER A 152 11.10 1.10 0.65
C SER A 152 10.28 -0.19 0.72
N GLY A 153 10.12 -0.79 1.90
CA GLY A 153 9.24 -1.95 2.09
C GLY A 153 7.80 -1.70 1.62
N VAL A 154 7.25 -0.50 1.85
CA VAL A 154 5.93 -0.12 1.32
C VAL A 154 5.90 -0.16 -0.20
N PHE A 155 6.83 0.51 -0.87
CA PHE A 155 6.83 0.53 -2.34
C PHE A 155 7.17 -0.84 -2.93
N SER A 156 7.98 -1.64 -2.26
CA SER A 156 8.37 -2.98 -2.70
C SER A 156 7.15 -3.91 -2.81
N THR A 157 6.29 -3.96 -1.79
CA THR A 157 5.05 -4.77 -1.89
C THR A 157 4.10 -4.23 -2.95
N LEU A 158 3.98 -2.90 -3.07
CA LEU A 158 3.08 -2.29 -4.07
C LEU A 158 3.54 -2.63 -5.48
N PHE A 159 4.85 -2.49 -5.73
CA PHE A 159 5.47 -2.86 -6.98
C PHE A 159 5.27 -4.34 -7.29
N ALA A 160 5.54 -5.24 -6.34
CA ALA A 160 5.33 -6.67 -6.51
C ALA A 160 3.89 -7.02 -6.87
N VAL A 161 2.91 -6.40 -6.22
CA VAL A 161 1.47 -6.62 -6.50
C VAL A 161 1.10 -6.17 -7.91
N ILE A 162 1.54 -4.97 -8.33
CA ILE A 162 1.28 -4.45 -9.67
C ILE A 162 1.91 -5.36 -10.72
N ILE A 163 3.16 -5.80 -10.49
CA ILE A 163 3.88 -6.69 -11.39
C ILE A 163 3.18 -8.04 -11.52
N VAL A 164 2.81 -8.68 -10.41
CA VAL A 164 2.09 -9.96 -10.43
C VAL A 164 0.77 -9.86 -11.20
N GLU A 165 0.00 -8.80 -10.98
CA GLU A 165 -1.27 -8.60 -11.67
C GLU A 165 -1.07 -8.37 -13.18
N LYS A 166 -0.06 -7.57 -13.57
CA LYS A 166 0.25 -7.34 -14.99
C LYS A 166 0.84 -8.56 -15.68
N ILE A 167 1.72 -9.32 -15.04
CA ILE A 167 2.23 -10.58 -15.58
C ILE A 167 1.06 -11.54 -15.84
N HIS A 168 0.13 -11.66 -14.90
CA HIS A 168 -1.03 -12.51 -15.07
C HIS A 168 -1.91 -12.08 -16.26
N LEU A 169 -2.00 -10.78 -16.54
CA LEU A 169 -2.66 -10.25 -17.74
C LEU A 169 -1.87 -10.62 -19.01
N LEU A 170 -0.56 -10.37 -19.03
CA LEU A 170 0.30 -10.65 -20.18
C LEU A 170 0.36 -12.15 -20.52
N GLN A 171 0.27 -13.03 -19.52
CA GLN A 171 0.21 -14.49 -19.71
C GLN A 171 -1.11 -14.96 -20.34
N LYS A 172 -2.18 -14.18 -20.25
CA LYS A 172 -3.47 -14.50 -20.89
C LYS A 172 -3.56 -14.04 -22.34
N VAL A 173 -2.64 -13.19 -22.78
CA VAL A 173 -2.60 -12.71 -24.15
C VAL A 173 -2.23 -13.88 -25.06
N THR A 174 -3.16 -14.24 -25.95
CA THR A 174 -2.95 -15.32 -26.92
C THR A 174 -2.69 -14.79 -28.33
N LEU A 175 -2.96 -13.50 -28.57
CA LEU A 175 -2.81 -12.86 -29.86
C LEU A 175 -1.81 -11.69 -29.81
N PRO A 176 -0.90 -11.56 -30.80
CA PRO A 176 0.10 -10.50 -30.84
C PRO A 176 -0.47 -9.07 -30.83
N GLU A 177 -1.68 -8.87 -31.37
CA GLU A 177 -2.35 -7.56 -31.49
C GLU A 177 -2.89 -7.02 -30.15
N GLU A 178 -2.97 -7.86 -29.11
CA GLU A 178 -3.48 -7.48 -27.79
C GLU A 178 -2.38 -6.95 -26.84
N VAL A 179 -1.11 -6.98 -27.25
CA VAL A 179 0.03 -6.46 -26.48
C VAL A 179 0.16 -4.93 -26.68
N ALA A 180 -0.90 -4.20 -26.32
CA ALA A 180 -0.87 -2.74 -26.33
C ALA A 180 -0.08 -2.22 -25.12
N THR A 181 0.81 -1.26 -25.37
CA THR A 181 1.49 -0.50 -24.31
C THR A 181 0.47 0.40 -23.62
N PRO A 182 0.32 0.34 -22.29
CA PRO A 182 -0.62 1.21 -21.60
C PRO A 182 -0.13 2.67 -21.64
N GLU A 183 -1.07 3.58 -21.86
CA GLU A 183 -0.82 5.02 -21.90
C GLU A 183 -1.32 5.70 -20.62
N SER A 184 -2.33 5.13 -19.98
CA SER A 184 -2.92 5.63 -18.74
C SER A 184 -3.12 4.56 -17.68
N VAL A 185 -3.41 5.00 -16.44
CA VAL A 185 -3.70 4.10 -15.32
C VAL A 185 -4.99 3.29 -15.55
N GLU A 186 -5.91 3.77 -16.39
CA GLU A 186 -7.15 3.07 -16.77
C GLU A 186 -6.89 1.85 -17.68
N ASP A 187 -5.76 1.82 -18.38
CA ASP A 187 -5.33 0.68 -19.23
C ASP A 187 -4.72 -0.47 -18.39
N MET A 188 -4.65 -0.28 -17.08
CA MET A 188 -4.15 -1.27 -16.13
C MET A 188 -5.28 -2.13 -15.57
N PRO A 189 -4.99 -3.37 -15.16
CA PRO A 189 -5.89 -4.15 -14.34
C PRO A 189 -6.37 -3.37 -13.10
N PRO A 190 -7.57 -3.66 -12.56
CA PRO A 190 -8.22 -2.77 -11.60
C PRO A 190 -7.42 -2.46 -10.34
N LEU A 191 -6.68 -3.43 -9.78
CA LEU A 191 -5.90 -3.19 -8.56
C LEU A 191 -4.68 -2.30 -8.88
N SER A 192 -3.95 -2.61 -9.94
CA SER A 192 -2.82 -1.83 -10.45
C SER A 192 -3.23 -0.40 -10.79
N SER A 193 -4.39 -0.23 -11.43
CA SER A 193 -4.97 1.07 -11.77
C SER A 193 -5.16 1.92 -10.51
N VAL A 194 -5.77 1.37 -9.47
CA VAL A 194 -5.99 2.07 -8.20
C VAL A 194 -4.67 2.39 -7.50
N LEU A 195 -3.76 1.43 -7.37
CA LEU A 195 -2.48 1.67 -6.71
C LEU A 195 -1.66 2.76 -7.44
N LEU A 196 -1.58 2.69 -8.77
CA LEU A 196 -0.88 3.70 -9.58
C LEU A 196 -1.58 5.06 -9.55
N SER A 197 -2.91 5.12 -9.58
CA SER A 197 -3.65 6.38 -9.48
C SER A 197 -3.32 7.14 -8.19
N VAL A 198 -3.00 6.42 -7.11
CA VAL A 198 -2.58 7.01 -5.83
C VAL A 198 -1.10 7.39 -5.86
N ILE A 199 -0.23 6.48 -6.29
CA ILE A 199 1.23 6.68 -6.30
C ILE A 199 1.60 7.86 -7.21
N LEU A 200 1.00 7.92 -8.41
CA LEU A 200 1.35 8.91 -9.44
C LEU A 200 0.73 10.29 -9.20
N LYS A 201 -0.15 10.42 -8.20
CA LYS A 201 -0.81 11.68 -7.85
C LYS A 201 0.15 12.73 -7.29
N LEU A 202 1.22 12.31 -6.61
CA LEU A 202 2.18 13.20 -5.96
C LEU A 202 3.61 12.94 -6.47
N PRO A 203 4.36 13.97 -6.93
CA PRO A 203 5.73 13.79 -7.42
C PRO A 203 6.69 13.17 -6.41
N SER A 204 6.46 13.38 -5.11
CA SER A 204 7.25 12.76 -4.04
C SER A 204 7.04 11.25 -4.01
N LEU A 205 5.79 10.79 -4.15
CA LEU A 205 5.44 9.37 -4.12
C LEU A 205 5.98 8.69 -5.37
N THR A 206 5.81 9.31 -6.53
CA THR A 206 6.38 8.85 -7.80
C THR A 206 7.89 8.69 -7.72
N ARG A 207 8.63 9.65 -7.14
CA ARG A 207 10.09 9.53 -6.98
C ARG A 207 10.49 8.36 -6.09
N SER A 208 9.86 8.19 -4.93
CA SER A 208 10.18 7.08 -4.02
C SER A 208 9.82 5.73 -4.63
N PHE A 209 8.71 5.65 -5.37
CA PHE A 209 8.33 4.46 -6.11
C PHE A 209 9.35 4.12 -7.21
N LEU A 210 9.76 5.10 -8.04
CA LEU A 210 10.76 4.87 -9.08
C LEU A 210 12.13 4.50 -8.52
N ALA A 211 12.50 5.02 -7.35
CA ALA A 211 13.70 4.61 -6.64
C ALA A 211 13.63 3.14 -6.23
N GLU A 212 12.49 2.70 -5.69
CA GLU A 212 12.24 1.28 -5.37
C GLU A 212 12.26 0.38 -6.61
N VAL A 213 11.63 0.82 -7.71
CA VAL A 213 11.70 0.11 -8.99
C VAL A 213 13.16 -0.04 -9.41
N SER A 214 13.96 1.02 -9.34
CA SER A 214 15.38 0.97 -9.71
C SER A 214 16.18 0.00 -8.83
N SER A 215 15.98 0.02 -7.51
CA SER A 215 16.69 -0.86 -6.56
C SER A 215 16.30 -2.33 -6.71
N SER A 216 15.09 -2.64 -7.20
CA SER A 216 14.68 -4.02 -7.45
C SER A 216 15.54 -4.77 -8.50
N PHE A 217 16.29 -4.01 -9.32
CA PHE A 217 17.22 -4.53 -10.32
C PHE A 217 18.68 -4.59 -9.86
N GLU A 218 19.00 -4.07 -8.66
CA GLU A 218 20.38 -4.06 -8.13
C GLU A 218 20.77 -5.38 -7.44
N SER A 219 19.80 -6.22 -7.06
CA SER A 219 20.01 -7.55 -6.48
C SER A 219 20.10 -8.63 -7.57
N GLU A 220 20.77 -9.77 -7.30
CA GLU A 220 20.85 -10.90 -8.25
C GLU A 220 19.47 -11.24 -8.85
N ALA A 221 19.43 -11.33 -10.18
CA ALA A 221 18.27 -11.14 -11.04
C ALA A 221 16.95 -11.74 -10.53
N VAL A 222 16.11 -10.89 -9.91
CA VAL A 222 14.73 -11.23 -9.51
C VAL A 222 13.83 -11.44 -10.74
N PHE A 223 14.14 -10.74 -11.84
CA PHE A 223 13.38 -10.82 -13.10
C PHE A 223 14.12 -11.71 -14.10
N SER A 224 13.53 -12.85 -14.43
CA SER A 224 14.11 -13.89 -15.28
C SER A 224 13.34 -14.09 -16.59
N SER A 225 12.19 -13.42 -16.74
CA SER A 225 11.33 -13.55 -17.91
C SER A 225 11.11 -12.22 -18.61
N LEU A 226 10.93 -12.29 -19.94
CA LEU A 226 10.59 -11.12 -20.75
C LEU A 226 9.25 -10.49 -20.33
N SER A 227 8.28 -11.29 -19.89
CA SER A 227 6.98 -10.81 -19.41
C SER A 227 7.09 -9.97 -18.15
N GLU A 228 8.02 -10.29 -17.25
CA GLU A 228 8.33 -9.47 -16.08
C GLU A 228 8.89 -8.11 -16.49
N LEU A 229 9.90 -8.08 -17.37
CA LEU A 229 10.50 -6.84 -17.86
C LEU A 229 9.48 -5.98 -18.62
N ALA A 230 8.63 -6.60 -19.44
CA ALA A 230 7.54 -5.92 -20.12
C ALA A 230 6.52 -5.33 -19.14
N ALA A 231 6.16 -6.06 -18.08
CA ALA A 231 5.27 -5.54 -17.04
C ALA A 231 5.88 -4.30 -16.34
N VAL A 232 7.18 -4.29 -16.08
CA VAL A 232 7.88 -3.12 -15.53
C VAL A 232 7.84 -1.95 -16.51
N LEU A 233 8.15 -2.19 -17.79
CA LEU A 233 8.13 -1.14 -18.82
C LEU A 233 6.74 -0.56 -19.05
N HIS A 234 5.69 -1.37 -18.93
CA HIS A 234 4.30 -0.91 -18.94
C HIS A 234 4.01 0.08 -17.80
N ILE A 235 4.54 -0.16 -16.60
CA ILE A 235 4.43 0.80 -15.48
C ILE A 235 5.19 2.09 -15.82
N LEU A 236 6.43 1.98 -16.30
CA LEU A 236 7.26 3.14 -16.64
C LEU A 236 6.65 3.97 -17.80
N SER A 237 5.97 3.34 -18.75
CA SER A 237 5.21 4.00 -19.82
C SER A 237 4.14 4.93 -19.24
N ILE A 238 3.32 4.42 -18.31
CA ILE A 238 2.28 5.23 -17.66
C ILE A 238 2.92 6.42 -16.91
N VAL A 239 4.02 6.17 -16.19
CA VAL A 239 4.75 7.25 -15.50
C VAL A 239 5.24 8.31 -16.50
N ARG A 240 5.77 7.91 -17.65
CA ARG A 240 6.17 8.84 -18.72
C ARG A 240 5.02 9.75 -19.13
N HIS A 241 3.83 9.21 -19.34
CA HIS A 241 2.67 9.98 -19.78
C HIS A 241 2.23 11.03 -18.74
N THR A 242 2.59 10.87 -17.46
CA THR A 242 2.38 11.92 -16.44
C THR A 242 3.28 13.15 -16.61
N GLY A 243 4.40 13.02 -17.34
CA GLY A 243 5.39 14.09 -17.54
C GLY A 243 6.24 14.44 -16.30
N GLN A 244 6.06 13.74 -15.18
CA GLN A 244 6.75 14.02 -13.92
C GLN A 244 7.99 13.16 -13.72
N CYS A 245 8.88 13.59 -12.80
CA CYS A 245 9.99 12.76 -12.29
C CYS A 245 10.94 12.20 -13.36
N LYS A 246 11.13 12.91 -14.49
CA LYS A 246 11.91 12.49 -15.65
C LYS A 246 13.27 11.86 -15.31
N ALA A 247 14.05 12.49 -14.44
CA ALA A 247 15.36 11.98 -14.04
C ALA A 247 15.27 10.59 -13.38
N SER A 248 14.39 10.44 -12.39
CA SER A 248 14.16 9.14 -11.72
C SER A 248 13.58 8.09 -12.66
N LEU A 249 12.74 8.51 -13.62
CA LEU A 249 12.17 7.63 -14.62
C LEU A 249 13.25 7.09 -15.56
N LYS A 250 14.18 7.95 -16.02
CA LYS A 250 15.32 7.52 -16.82
C LYS A 250 16.23 6.57 -16.05
N THR A 251 16.50 6.85 -14.77
CA THR A 251 17.28 5.94 -13.92
C THR A 251 16.63 4.55 -13.84
N ALA A 252 15.33 4.48 -13.58
CA ALA A 252 14.61 3.20 -13.54
C ALA A 252 14.65 2.48 -14.90
N ALA A 253 14.45 3.22 -16.00
CA ALA A 253 14.51 2.66 -17.35
C ALA A 253 15.90 2.11 -17.69
N SER A 254 16.97 2.81 -17.31
CA SER A 254 18.34 2.32 -17.50
C SER A 254 18.62 1.04 -16.71
N SER A 255 18.08 0.88 -15.51
CA SER A 255 18.18 -0.37 -14.75
C SER A 255 17.51 -1.54 -15.48
N VAL A 256 16.34 -1.31 -16.09
CA VAL A 256 15.62 -2.33 -16.89
C VAL A 256 16.39 -2.66 -18.18
N GLN A 257 16.96 -1.66 -18.85
CA GLN A 257 17.71 -1.82 -20.10
C GLN A 257 18.82 -2.86 -19.99
N GLN A 258 19.58 -2.84 -18.88
CA GLN A 258 20.68 -3.77 -18.64
C GLN A 258 20.20 -5.22 -18.61
N GLN A 259 19.01 -5.50 -18.08
CA GLN A 259 18.41 -6.83 -18.03
C GLN A 259 17.65 -7.20 -19.33
N LEU A 260 17.15 -6.23 -20.09
CA LEU A 260 16.44 -6.51 -21.34
C LEU A 260 17.39 -7.00 -22.44
N HIS A 261 18.61 -6.45 -22.51
CA HIS A 261 19.60 -6.86 -23.52
C HIS A 261 20.09 -8.30 -23.34
N SER A 262 20.02 -8.88 -22.14
CA SER A 262 20.39 -10.29 -21.92
C SER A 262 19.37 -11.27 -22.52
N HIS A 263 18.14 -10.82 -22.81
CA HIS A 263 17.05 -11.63 -23.35
C HIS A 263 16.90 -11.56 -24.88
N ALA A 264 17.79 -10.85 -25.58
CA ALA A 264 17.69 -10.57 -27.02
C ALA A 264 17.81 -11.80 -27.95
N VAL A 265 18.12 -13.01 -27.43
CA VAL A 265 18.61 -14.13 -28.25
C VAL A 265 17.61 -15.28 -28.44
N THR A 266 16.52 -15.36 -27.69
CA THR A 266 15.62 -16.53 -27.76
C THR A 266 14.17 -16.12 -27.64
N SER A 267 13.39 -16.26 -28.72
CA SER A 267 11.97 -15.91 -28.64
C SER A 267 11.11 -16.51 -29.76
N THR A 268 9.99 -17.10 -29.36
CA THR A 268 8.81 -17.41 -30.19
C THR A 268 8.18 -16.14 -30.78
N ASP A 269 7.20 -16.27 -31.68
CA ASP A 269 6.60 -15.10 -32.36
C ASP A 269 5.91 -14.11 -31.40
N ILE A 270 5.22 -14.58 -30.35
CA ILE A 270 4.57 -13.71 -29.35
C ILE A 270 5.60 -12.99 -28.47
N GLN A 271 6.61 -13.72 -28.00
CA GLN A 271 7.68 -13.12 -27.19
C GLN A 271 8.48 -12.08 -28.01
N ARG A 272 8.55 -12.23 -29.35
CA ARG A 272 9.24 -11.28 -30.22
C ARG A 272 8.49 -9.94 -30.23
N VAL A 273 7.17 -10.00 -30.33
CA VAL A 273 6.31 -8.80 -30.27
C VAL A 273 6.40 -8.13 -28.90
N ILE A 274 6.41 -8.90 -27.81
CA ILE A 274 6.62 -8.34 -26.46
C ILE A 274 7.99 -7.66 -26.35
N TYR A 275 9.04 -8.27 -26.90
CA TYR A 275 10.39 -7.71 -26.90
C TYR A 275 10.48 -6.41 -27.71
N GLU A 276 9.96 -6.41 -28.94
CA GLU A 276 9.96 -5.23 -29.82
C GLU A 276 9.18 -4.07 -29.19
N SER A 277 7.99 -4.35 -28.63
CA SER A 277 7.18 -3.39 -27.90
C SER A 277 7.91 -2.84 -26.66
N SER A 278 8.58 -3.71 -25.91
CA SER A 278 9.40 -3.35 -24.75
C SER A 278 10.57 -2.44 -25.12
N VAL A 279 11.32 -2.78 -26.17
CA VAL A 279 12.45 -1.97 -26.67
C VAL A 279 11.96 -0.61 -27.17
N LYS A 280 10.85 -0.57 -27.92
CA LYS A 280 10.24 0.69 -28.38
C LYS A 280 9.89 1.59 -27.19
N THR A 281 9.15 1.05 -26.22
CA THR A 281 8.75 1.78 -25.00
C THR A 281 9.97 2.29 -24.23
N LEU A 282 10.99 1.44 -24.07
CA LEU A 282 12.23 1.79 -23.37
C LEU A 282 12.94 2.97 -24.05
N ASN A 283 13.12 2.93 -25.37
CA ASN A 283 13.78 4.00 -26.12
C ASN A 283 13.02 5.32 -25.99
N GLU A 284 11.70 5.29 -26.17
CA GLU A 284 10.88 6.48 -26.01
C GLU A 284 10.93 7.08 -24.59
N ILE A 285 11.23 6.29 -23.56
CA ILE A 285 11.44 6.79 -22.18
C ILE A 285 12.85 7.40 -22.03
N LEU A 286 13.87 6.76 -22.60
CA LEU A 286 15.26 7.22 -22.50
C LEU A 286 15.48 8.55 -23.27
N ASP A 287 14.67 8.81 -24.30
CA ASP A 287 14.72 10.03 -25.12
C ASP A 287 14.07 11.28 -24.48
N LEU A 288 13.44 11.18 -23.29
CA LEU A 288 12.67 12.26 -22.61
C LEU A 288 13.45 13.49 -22.11
#